data_AF-A0A348S314-F1
#
_entry.id   AF-A0A348S314-F1
#
_cell.length_a   1.000
_cell.length_b   1.000
_cell.length_c   1.000
_cell.angle_alpha   90.00
_cell.angle_beta   90.00
_cell.angle_gamma   90.00
#
_symmetry.space_group_name_H-M   'P 1'
#
loop_
_entity.id
_entity.type
_entity.pdbx_description
1 polymer ?
#
loop_
_entity_poly.entity_id
_entity_poly.type
_entity_poly.pdbx_seq_one_letter_code
_entity_poly.pdbx_strand_id
1 'polypeptide(L)'
;MIFTFLKRRRRKKILSQPFPTLYKVILQNEFPLFLKLPSEQQKVLEDLIQVFLAEKQFEGCKGFEISDEIRVLVAAQACTLLIGNKQREFSKLKSILIYPKHYYSKSEQISEHGIVTVSEQTVLGQSWEQGLVSLSWESTKRGAANMKDGRNVVIHEFAHQLDQEDGHANGLPVLRSSCRYEAWKSVLGKEYSRLQNRVEKGKKTIMDAYGATNPAEFFAVASECCF
;
A
#
# COMPACT_ATOMS: atom_id res chain seq x y z
N MET A 1 -11.86 24.09 9.02
CA MET A 1 -12.24 24.69 7.71
C MET A 1 -11.07 25.36 6.98
N ILE A 2 -10.18 26.11 7.65
CA ILE A 2 -9.04 26.79 6.98
C ILE A 2 -7.99 25.80 6.44
N PHE A 3 -7.60 24.79 7.22
CA PHE A 3 -6.63 23.77 6.78
C PHE A 3 -7.08 22.99 5.54
N THR A 4 -8.36 22.63 5.44
CA THR A 4 -8.93 21.94 4.28
C THR A 4 -8.97 22.84 3.03
N PHE A 5 -9.22 24.14 3.20
CA PHE A 5 -9.17 25.11 2.11
C PHE A 5 -7.74 25.30 1.57
N LEU A 6 -6.76 25.49 2.46
CA LEU A 6 -5.34 25.62 2.09
C LEU A 6 -4.82 24.37 1.38
N LYS A 7 -5.17 23.18 1.89
CA LYS A 7 -4.82 21.89 1.26
C LYS A 7 -5.38 21.78 -0.16
N ARG A 8 -6.67 22.09 -0.35
CA ARG A 8 -7.30 22.09 -1.69
C ARG A 8 -6.63 23.07 -2.65
N ARG A 9 -6.31 24.28 -2.19
CA ARG A 9 -5.60 25.28 -3.00
C ARG A 9 -4.19 24.81 -3.39
N ARG A 10 -3.44 24.21 -2.46
CA ARG A 10 -2.12 23.63 -2.72
C ARG A 10 -2.21 22.53 -3.78
N ARG A 11 -3.14 21.58 -3.65
CA ARG A 11 -3.36 20.53 -4.64
C ARG A 11 -3.75 21.08 -6.01
N LYS A 12 -4.63 22.08 -6.07
CA LYS A 12 -4.99 22.74 -7.33
C LYS A 12 -3.78 23.35 -8.03
N LYS A 13 -2.84 23.94 -7.27
CA LYS A 13 -1.58 24.48 -7.82
C LYS A 13 -0.64 23.38 -8.31
N ILE A 14 -0.56 22.24 -7.61
CA ILE A 14 0.24 21.09 -8.05
C ILE A 14 -0.33 20.54 -9.35
N LEU A 15 -1.63 20.29 -9.39
CA LEU A 15 -2.33 19.70 -10.54
C LEU A 15 -2.46 20.66 -11.74
N SER A 16 -2.18 21.95 -11.56
CA SER A 16 -2.09 22.88 -12.70
C SER A 16 -0.76 22.80 -13.43
N GLN A 17 0.25 22.13 -12.85
CA GLN A 17 1.51 21.84 -13.54
C GLN A 17 1.35 20.58 -14.41
N PRO A 18 2.04 20.51 -15.55
CA PRO A 18 2.06 19.30 -16.34
C PRO A 18 2.73 18.17 -15.57
N PHE A 19 2.25 16.93 -15.80
CA PHE A 19 2.91 15.74 -15.26
C PHE A 19 4.35 15.67 -15.82
N PRO A 20 5.39 15.57 -14.96
CA PRO A 20 6.77 15.59 -15.43
C PRO A 20 7.09 14.49 -16.44
N THR A 21 7.74 14.85 -17.55
CA THR A 21 8.09 13.89 -18.62
C THR A 21 8.95 12.73 -18.11
N LEU A 22 9.92 13.00 -17.22
CA LEU A 22 10.75 11.97 -16.63
C LEU A 22 9.92 10.92 -15.87
N TYR A 23 8.93 11.36 -15.10
CA TYR A 23 8.07 10.45 -14.35
C TYR A 23 7.24 9.59 -15.28
N LYS A 24 6.76 10.16 -16.40
CA LYS A 24 6.00 9.41 -17.41
C LYS A 24 6.84 8.33 -18.06
N VAL A 25 8.10 8.63 -18.39
CA VAL A 25 9.06 7.66 -18.93
C VAL A 25 9.31 6.51 -17.93
N ILE A 26 9.51 6.84 -16.64
CA ILE A 26 9.67 5.82 -15.58
C ILE A 26 8.43 4.90 -15.55
N LEU A 27 7.22 5.45 -15.52
CA LEU A 27 5.99 4.65 -15.48
C LEU A 27 5.83 3.74 -16.70
N GLN A 28 6.14 4.26 -17.89
CA GLN A 28 6.02 3.50 -19.14
C GLN A 28 7.03 2.34 -19.22
N ASN A 29 8.22 2.51 -18.63
CA ASN A 29 9.28 1.50 -18.72
C ASN A 29 9.24 0.49 -17.57
N GLU A 30 8.96 0.94 -16.35
CA GLU A 30 9.19 0.16 -15.14
C GLU A 30 7.88 -0.29 -14.44
N PHE A 31 6.71 0.17 -14.91
CA PHE A 31 5.41 -0.19 -14.31
C PHE A 31 4.38 -0.64 -15.36
N PRO A 32 4.42 -1.91 -15.81
CA PRO A 32 3.54 -2.42 -16.88
C PRO A 32 2.04 -2.26 -16.63
N LEU A 33 1.60 -2.18 -15.37
CA LEU A 33 0.20 -1.92 -15.03
C LEU A 33 -0.26 -0.57 -15.58
N PHE A 34 0.59 0.47 -15.57
CA PHE A 34 0.26 1.78 -16.11
C PHE A 34 -0.17 1.72 -17.58
N LEU A 35 0.53 0.94 -18.39
CA LEU A 35 0.24 0.80 -19.82
C LEU A 35 -1.08 0.07 -20.10
N LYS A 36 -1.55 -0.76 -19.16
CA LYS A 36 -2.82 -1.50 -19.27
C LYS A 36 -4.03 -0.70 -18.81
N LEU A 37 -3.82 0.38 -18.07
CA LEU A 37 -4.92 1.25 -17.65
C LEU A 37 -5.51 2.00 -18.85
N PRO A 38 -6.85 2.19 -18.91
CA PRO A 38 -7.46 3.14 -19.83
C PRO A 38 -6.85 4.54 -19.67
N SER A 39 -6.81 5.33 -20.76
CA SER A 39 -6.19 6.67 -20.77
C SER A 39 -6.73 7.60 -19.68
N GLU A 40 -8.03 7.53 -19.39
CA GLU A 40 -8.66 8.30 -18.29
C GLU A 40 -8.11 7.89 -16.91
N GLN A 41 -7.90 6.59 -16.69
CA GLN A 41 -7.35 6.07 -15.43
C GLN A 41 -5.85 6.36 -15.32
N GLN A 42 -5.11 6.32 -16.44
CA GLN A 42 -3.71 6.77 -16.47
C GLN A 42 -3.62 8.23 -16.01
N LYS A 43 -4.48 9.11 -16.52
CA LYS A 43 -4.50 10.52 -16.13
C LYS A 43 -4.84 10.71 -14.64
N VAL A 44 -5.81 9.94 -14.13
CA VAL A 44 -6.13 9.94 -12.70
C VAL A 44 -4.93 9.49 -11.87
N LEU A 45 -4.22 8.44 -12.30
CA LEU A 45 -3.04 7.95 -11.60
C LEU A 45 -1.88 8.97 -11.63
N GLU A 46 -1.62 9.62 -12.77
CA GLU A 46 -0.65 10.72 -12.89
C GLU A 46 -0.94 11.86 -11.90
N ASP A 47 -2.20 12.28 -11.78
CA ASP A 47 -2.63 13.33 -10.85
C ASP A 47 -2.47 12.90 -9.38
N LEU A 48 -2.83 11.65 -9.06
CA LEU A 48 -2.65 11.08 -7.72
C LEU A 48 -1.17 11.01 -7.33
N ILE A 49 -0.30 10.57 -8.25
CA ILE A 49 1.16 10.50 -8.04
C ILE A 49 1.73 11.89 -7.74
N GLN A 50 1.37 12.92 -8.51
CA GLN A 50 1.88 14.27 -8.27
C GLN A 50 1.53 14.80 -6.88
N VAL A 51 0.28 14.59 -6.46
CA VAL A 51 -0.17 14.99 -5.13
C VAL A 51 0.54 14.17 -4.05
N PHE A 52 0.68 12.86 -4.25
CA PHE A 52 1.36 11.97 -3.32
C PHE A 52 2.82 12.38 -3.12
N LEU A 53 3.56 12.59 -4.19
CA LEU A 53 4.98 12.99 -4.15
C LEU A 53 5.20 14.36 -3.52
N ALA A 54 4.22 15.25 -3.58
CA ALA A 54 4.29 16.56 -2.97
C ALA A 54 3.93 16.55 -1.46
N GLU A 55 3.19 15.54 -1.00
CA GLU A 55 2.68 15.46 0.36
C GLU A 55 3.38 14.42 1.23
N LYS A 56 4.04 13.42 0.64
CA LYS A 56 4.73 12.35 1.37
C LYS A 56 6.23 12.54 1.33
N GLN A 57 6.88 12.27 2.45
CA GLN A 57 8.32 12.29 2.58
C GLN A 57 8.89 10.90 2.26
N PHE A 58 10.03 10.89 1.58
CA PHE A 58 10.77 9.68 1.26
C PHE A 58 12.14 9.77 1.92
N GLU A 59 12.50 8.75 2.67
CA GLU A 59 13.72 8.73 3.46
C GLU A 59 14.47 7.43 3.16
N GLY A 60 15.71 7.56 2.70
CA GLY A 60 16.56 6.42 2.42
C GLY A 60 17.32 5.98 3.66
N CYS A 61 17.15 4.72 4.04
CA CYS A 61 17.78 4.16 5.22
C CYS A 61 19.16 3.58 4.88
N LYS A 62 20.08 3.59 5.87
CA LYS A 62 21.44 3.06 5.72
C LYS A 62 22.25 3.72 4.59
N GLY A 63 22.07 5.03 4.40
CA GLY A 63 22.76 5.80 3.35
C GLY A 63 22.24 5.53 1.94
N PHE A 64 21.08 4.87 1.79
CA PHE A 64 20.48 4.64 0.49
C PHE A 64 19.95 5.95 -0.10
N GLU A 65 20.34 6.31 -1.31
CA GLU A 65 19.88 7.54 -1.96
C GLU A 65 18.51 7.35 -2.61
N ILE A 66 17.63 8.34 -2.42
CA ILE A 66 16.28 8.33 -3.00
C ILE A 66 16.30 9.01 -4.36
N SER A 67 16.17 8.22 -5.42
CA SER A 67 16.00 8.68 -6.80
C SER A 67 14.52 8.95 -7.14
N ASP A 68 14.29 9.65 -8.25
CA ASP A 68 12.93 9.82 -8.78
C ASP A 68 12.29 8.51 -9.22
N GLU A 69 13.07 7.52 -9.68
CA GLU A 69 12.58 6.18 -10.00
C GLU A 69 11.93 5.53 -8.77
N ILE A 70 12.62 5.57 -7.61
CA ILE A 70 12.12 5.03 -6.35
C ILE A 70 10.81 5.71 -5.97
N ARG A 71 10.82 7.04 -5.97
CA ARG A 71 9.67 7.86 -5.57
C ARG A 71 8.46 7.58 -6.45
N VAL A 72 8.65 7.58 -7.78
CA VAL A 72 7.58 7.39 -8.76
C VAL A 72 7.03 5.97 -8.69
N LEU A 73 7.86 4.93 -8.60
CA LEU A 73 7.37 3.55 -8.55
C LEU A 73 6.61 3.23 -7.26
N VAL A 74 7.07 3.72 -6.11
CA VAL A 74 6.31 3.58 -4.86
C VAL A 74 4.98 4.32 -4.96
N ALA A 75 5.00 5.58 -5.43
CA ALA A 75 3.78 6.37 -5.58
C ALA A 75 2.78 5.72 -6.56
N ALA A 76 3.26 5.16 -7.68
CA ALA A 76 2.39 4.53 -8.68
C ALA A 76 1.66 3.30 -8.13
N GLN A 77 2.39 2.42 -7.44
CA GLN A 77 1.81 1.23 -6.81
C GLN A 77 0.80 1.62 -5.72
N ALA A 78 1.18 2.53 -4.83
CA ALA A 78 0.29 3.02 -3.77
C ALA A 78 -0.97 3.71 -4.31
N CYS A 79 -0.81 4.63 -5.28
CA CYS A 79 -1.92 5.41 -5.84
C CYS A 79 -2.86 4.58 -6.72
N THR A 80 -2.44 3.41 -7.22
CA THR A 80 -3.32 2.49 -7.96
C THR A 80 -4.53 2.09 -7.11
N LEU A 81 -4.35 1.87 -5.80
CA LEU A 81 -5.41 1.59 -4.84
C LEU A 81 -6.47 2.71 -4.73
N LEU A 82 -6.15 3.92 -5.18
CA LEU A 82 -6.99 5.12 -5.05
C LEU A 82 -7.71 5.51 -6.34
N ILE A 83 -7.41 4.90 -7.49
CA ILE A 83 -7.97 5.28 -8.81
C ILE A 83 -9.50 5.31 -8.77
N GLY A 84 -10.11 4.30 -8.15
CA GLY A 84 -11.56 4.18 -8.03
C GLY A 84 -12.21 5.22 -7.10
N ASN A 85 -11.43 5.95 -6.28
CA ASN A 85 -11.92 6.92 -5.31
C ASN A 85 -11.05 8.18 -5.17
N LYS A 86 -11.28 9.16 -6.05
CA LYS A 86 -10.55 10.45 -6.12
C LYS A 86 -10.54 11.29 -4.83
N GLN A 87 -11.43 11.03 -3.88
CA GLN A 87 -11.47 11.73 -2.59
C GLN A 87 -10.64 11.03 -1.51
N ARG A 88 -10.29 9.76 -1.71
CA ARG A 88 -9.53 8.98 -0.73
C ARG A 88 -8.05 9.32 -0.82
N GLU A 89 -7.38 9.27 0.33
CA GLU A 89 -5.98 9.62 0.50
C GLU A 89 -5.39 8.90 1.70
N PHE A 90 -4.08 8.67 1.69
CA PHE A 90 -3.35 8.16 2.85
C PHE A 90 -3.12 9.29 3.86
N SER A 91 -4.16 9.74 4.56
CA SER A 91 -4.11 10.94 5.41
C SER A 91 -3.19 10.80 6.63
N LYS A 92 -3.13 9.61 7.23
CA LYS A 92 -2.28 9.30 8.40
C LYS A 92 -0.82 9.09 8.03
N LEU A 93 -0.52 8.69 6.79
CA LEU A 93 0.84 8.48 6.30
C LEU A 93 1.60 9.80 6.13
N LYS A 94 2.81 9.87 6.66
CA LYS A 94 3.72 11.02 6.58
C LYS A 94 4.99 10.67 5.80
N SER A 95 5.70 9.62 6.22
CA SER A 95 7.02 9.26 5.70
C SER A 95 7.06 7.83 5.19
N ILE A 96 7.89 7.60 4.17
CA ILE A 96 8.13 6.30 3.56
C ILE A 96 9.62 6.03 3.64
N LEU A 97 9.99 5.02 4.41
CA LEU A 97 11.36 4.59 4.63
C LEU A 97 11.73 3.55 3.58
N ILE A 98 12.81 3.79 2.84
CA ILE A 98 13.29 2.88 1.79
C ILE A 98 14.62 2.27 2.22
N TYR A 99 14.65 0.94 2.30
CA TYR A 99 15.84 0.13 2.53
C TYR A 99 16.32 -0.47 1.21
N PRO A 100 17.64 -0.64 1.00
CA PRO A 100 18.15 -1.20 -0.26
C PRO A 100 17.76 -2.66 -0.49
N LYS A 101 17.66 -3.45 0.59
CA LYS A 101 17.30 -4.87 0.58
C LYS A 101 16.34 -5.18 1.72
N HIS A 102 15.79 -6.40 1.71
CA HIS A 102 14.99 -6.94 2.80
C HIS A 102 15.67 -6.71 4.15
N TYR A 103 14.91 -6.17 5.09
CA TYR A 103 15.32 -5.98 6.46
C TYR A 103 14.30 -6.62 7.40
N TYR A 104 14.78 -7.46 8.30
CA TYR A 104 14.03 -7.96 9.44
C TYR A 104 14.48 -7.10 10.63
N SER A 105 13.64 -6.18 11.13
CA SER A 105 13.84 -5.70 12.50
C SER A 105 13.26 -6.72 13.45
N LYS A 106 14.03 -7.05 14.47
CA LYS A 106 13.47 -7.63 15.68
C LYS A 106 12.57 -6.57 16.31
N SER A 107 11.29 -6.87 16.46
CA SER A 107 10.42 -6.09 17.33
C SER A 107 10.34 -6.77 18.68
N GLU A 108 10.62 -6.04 19.74
CA GLU A 108 10.41 -6.49 21.10
C GLU A 108 9.06 -5.96 21.56
N GLN A 109 8.06 -6.85 21.72
CA GLN A 109 6.84 -6.51 22.44
C GLN A 109 7.01 -6.89 23.91
N ILE A 110 6.94 -5.90 24.79
CA ILE A 110 6.83 -6.09 26.23
C ILE A 110 5.34 -6.17 26.56
N SER A 111 4.86 -7.32 27.02
CA SER A 111 3.48 -7.44 27.51
C SER A 111 3.31 -6.67 28.83
N GLU A 112 2.06 -6.38 29.23
CA GLU A 112 1.74 -5.78 30.55
C GLU A 112 2.31 -6.59 31.74
N HIS A 113 2.75 -7.83 31.50
CA HIS A 113 3.32 -8.73 32.50
C HIS A 113 4.86 -8.86 32.39
N GLY A 114 5.51 -7.99 31.61
CA GLY A 114 6.99 -7.95 31.49
C GLY A 114 7.61 -9.06 30.65
N ILE A 115 6.81 -9.83 29.91
CA ILE A 115 7.32 -10.87 29.00
C ILE A 115 7.75 -10.21 27.71
N VAL A 116 9.04 -10.31 27.39
CA VAL A 116 9.59 -9.89 26.09
C VAL A 116 9.34 -11.01 25.09
N THR A 117 8.40 -10.78 24.16
CA THR A 117 8.22 -11.69 23.02
C THR A 117 9.06 -11.19 21.86
N VAL A 118 10.07 -11.96 21.48
CA VAL A 118 10.85 -11.73 20.26
C VAL A 118 10.17 -12.52 19.15
N SER A 119 9.39 -11.86 18.31
CA SER A 119 8.86 -12.44 17.08
C SER A 119 9.80 -12.10 15.91
N GLU A 120 10.15 -13.10 15.10
CA GLU A 120 10.71 -12.88 13.78
C GLU A 120 9.57 -12.40 12.87
N GLN A 121 9.31 -11.10 12.89
CA GLN A 121 8.47 -10.45 11.90
C GLN A 121 9.38 -9.74 10.90
N THR A 122 9.21 -10.06 9.61
CA THR A 122 9.65 -9.16 8.55
C THR A 122 9.14 -7.78 8.91
N VAL A 123 9.98 -6.75 8.80
CA VAL A 123 9.49 -5.36 8.93
C VAL A 123 8.72 -5.03 7.68
N LEU A 124 7.52 -5.56 7.65
CA LEU A 124 6.42 -5.30 6.76
C LEU A 124 5.28 -4.72 7.59
N GLY A 125 5.60 -3.83 8.54
CA GLY A 125 4.56 -3.02 9.16
C GLY A 125 4.47 -2.99 10.68
N GLN A 126 5.33 -2.19 11.30
CA GLN A 126 5.10 -1.74 12.69
C GLN A 126 5.03 -0.23 12.84
N SER A 127 5.09 0.53 11.75
CA SER A 127 5.10 2.00 11.83
C SER A 127 3.80 2.63 11.35
N TRP A 128 2.72 1.84 11.22
CA TRP A 128 1.42 2.33 10.73
C TRP A 128 0.81 3.41 11.63
N GLU A 129 0.80 3.17 12.95
CA GLU A 129 0.23 4.08 13.95
C GLU A 129 0.98 5.42 14.02
N GLN A 130 2.25 5.43 13.61
CA GLN A 130 3.11 6.61 13.61
C GLN A 130 3.13 7.35 12.27
N GLY A 131 2.37 6.88 11.27
CA GLY A 131 2.32 7.47 9.94
C GLY A 131 3.54 7.17 9.08
N LEU A 132 4.07 5.95 9.18
CA LEU A 132 5.29 5.50 8.52
C LEU A 132 5.03 4.18 7.77
N VAL A 133 5.66 4.04 6.61
CA VAL A 133 5.71 2.78 5.84
C VAL A 133 7.16 2.46 5.54
N SER A 134 7.57 1.22 5.75
CA SER A 134 8.93 0.76 5.43
C SER A 134 8.90 -0.20 4.25
N LEU A 135 9.77 0.03 3.27
CA LEU A 135 9.82 -0.77 2.04
C LEU A 135 11.25 -1.19 1.73
N SER A 136 11.40 -2.40 1.18
CA SER A 136 12.62 -2.86 0.53
C SER A 136 12.57 -2.49 -0.95
N TRP A 137 13.57 -1.74 -1.43
CA TRP A 137 13.65 -1.33 -2.82
C TRP A 137 13.68 -2.51 -3.78
N GLU A 138 14.44 -3.56 -3.46
CA GLU A 138 14.48 -4.79 -4.26
C GLU A 138 13.07 -5.38 -4.48
N SER A 139 12.27 -5.41 -3.40
CA SER A 139 10.91 -5.96 -3.42
C SER A 139 9.95 -5.01 -4.13
N THR A 140 10.08 -3.70 -3.90
CA THR A 140 9.31 -2.66 -4.58
C THR A 140 9.52 -2.70 -6.09
N LYS A 141 10.78 -2.80 -6.54
CA LYS A 141 11.11 -2.86 -7.96
C LYS A 141 10.58 -4.15 -8.60
N ARG A 142 10.70 -5.29 -7.90
CA ARG A 142 10.13 -6.56 -8.35
C ARG A 142 8.60 -6.51 -8.49
N GLY A 143 7.90 -5.98 -7.48
CA GLY A 143 6.44 -5.84 -7.49
C GLY A 143 5.95 -4.87 -8.56
N ALA A 144 6.71 -3.81 -8.87
CA ALA A 144 6.38 -2.91 -9.97
C ALA A 144 6.48 -3.61 -11.34
N ALA A 145 7.52 -4.44 -11.54
CA ALA A 145 7.81 -5.05 -12.82
C ALA A 145 6.93 -6.28 -13.14
N ASN A 146 6.45 -7.00 -12.13
CA ASN A 146 5.71 -8.25 -12.32
C ASN A 146 4.25 -8.17 -11.83
N MET A 147 3.31 -8.24 -12.77
CA MET A 147 1.87 -8.25 -12.48
C MET A 147 1.27 -9.65 -12.37
N LYS A 148 2.07 -10.71 -12.53
CA LYS A 148 1.56 -12.08 -12.74
C LYS A 148 1.83 -13.04 -11.58
N ASP A 149 2.67 -12.66 -10.64
CA ASP A 149 3.01 -13.50 -9.49
C ASP A 149 2.12 -13.23 -8.26
N GLY A 150 1.23 -12.24 -8.33
CA GLY A 150 0.31 -11.88 -7.25
C GLY A 150 1.02 -11.36 -6.01
N ARG A 151 2.21 -10.79 -6.17
CA ARG A 151 3.06 -10.30 -5.07
C ARG A 151 3.49 -8.86 -5.31
N ASN A 152 3.05 -7.97 -4.43
CA ASN A 152 3.41 -6.57 -4.48
C ASN A 152 3.43 -5.96 -3.08
N VAL A 153 4.64 -5.85 -2.52
CA VAL A 153 4.83 -5.33 -1.16
C VAL A 153 4.27 -3.91 -0.99
N VAL A 154 4.36 -3.05 -2.01
CA VAL A 154 3.83 -1.69 -1.88
C VAL A 154 2.30 -1.72 -1.80
N ILE A 155 1.65 -2.52 -2.64
CA ILE A 155 0.19 -2.69 -2.58
C ILE A 155 -0.23 -3.29 -1.24
N HIS A 156 0.51 -4.28 -0.74
CA HIS A 156 0.28 -4.91 0.55
C HIS A 156 0.33 -3.89 1.70
N GLU A 157 1.45 -3.19 1.83
CA GLU A 157 1.67 -2.19 2.87
C GLU A 157 0.62 -1.07 2.79
N PHE A 158 0.31 -0.59 1.60
CA PHE A 158 -0.67 0.49 1.44
C PHE A 158 -2.12 0.01 1.57
N ALA A 159 -2.41 -1.28 1.40
CA ALA A 159 -3.72 -1.85 1.75
C ALA A 159 -3.93 -1.80 3.28
N HIS A 160 -2.90 -2.10 4.09
CA HIS A 160 -2.96 -1.92 5.54
C HIS A 160 -3.22 -0.47 5.95
N GLN A 161 -2.64 0.51 5.25
CA GLN A 161 -2.96 1.93 5.48
C GLN A 161 -4.44 2.27 5.22
N LEU A 162 -5.08 1.60 4.25
CA LEU A 162 -6.50 1.79 3.95
C LEU A 162 -7.41 1.06 4.94
N ASP A 163 -6.97 -0.10 5.44
CA ASP A 163 -7.66 -0.87 6.47
C ASP A 163 -7.72 -0.07 7.77
N GLN A 164 -6.57 0.44 8.21
CA GLN A 164 -6.41 1.15 9.49
C GLN A 164 -6.82 2.63 9.45
N GLU A 165 -7.58 3.07 8.44
CA GLU A 165 -8.09 4.44 8.37
C GLU A 165 -8.97 4.77 9.59
N ASP A 166 -9.73 3.81 10.11
CA ASP A 166 -10.54 3.97 11.33
C ASP A 166 -9.78 3.61 12.63
N GLY A 167 -8.53 3.12 12.51
CA GLY A 167 -7.68 2.73 13.63
C GLY A 167 -7.66 1.22 13.93
N HIS A 168 -8.37 0.41 13.16
CA HIS A 168 -8.39 -1.04 13.33
C HIS A 168 -7.74 -1.76 12.15
N ALA A 169 -6.94 -2.79 12.42
CA ALA A 169 -6.40 -3.70 11.42
C ALA A 169 -7.24 -4.98 11.40
N ASN A 170 -8.32 -5.02 10.62
CA ASN A 170 -9.30 -6.11 10.63
C ASN A 170 -9.80 -6.53 9.22
N GLY A 171 -9.19 -6.01 8.16
CA GLY A 171 -9.60 -6.23 6.77
C GLY A 171 -10.88 -5.48 6.37
N LEU A 172 -11.34 -4.51 7.16
CA LEU A 172 -12.53 -3.69 6.90
C LEU A 172 -12.13 -2.24 6.64
N PRO A 173 -11.60 -1.92 5.44
CA PRO A 173 -11.29 -0.53 5.10
C PRO A 173 -12.55 0.34 5.13
N VAL A 174 -12.38 1.64 5.36
CA VAL A 174 -13.50 2.59 5.36
C VAL A 174 -14.23 2.56 4.02
N LEU A 175 -15.51 2.18 4.04
CA LEU A 175 -16.33 2.03 2.85
C LEU A 175 -17.15 3.30 2.58
N ARG A 176 -17.48 3.52 1.30
CA ARG A 176 -18.26 4.68 0.84
C ARG A 176 -19.67 4.80 1.43
N SER A 177 -20.23 3.69 1.94
CA SER A 177 -21.57 3.65 2.48
C SER A 177 -21.67 2.59 3.56
N SER A 178 -22.37 2.93 4.65
CA SER A 178 -22.62 2.06 5.80
C SER A 178 -23.29 0.74 5.40
N CYS A 179 -24.18 0.76 4.39
CA CYS A 179 -24.90 -0.44 3.94
C CYS A 179 -23.99 -1.50 3.30
N ARG A 180 -22.75 -1.16 2.94
CA ARG A 180 -21.80 -2.11 2.32
C ARG A 180 -21.01 -2.91 3.35
N TYR A 181 -20.98 -2.49 4.61
CA TYR A 181 -20.15 -3.13 5.63
C TYR A 181 -20.60 -4.56 5.93
N GLU A 182 -21.90 -4.82 5.98
CA GLU A 182 -22.42 -6.18 6.21
C GLU A 182 -22.06 -7.13 5.07
N ALA A 183 -22.28 -6.68 3.82
CA ALA A 183 -21.92 -7.45 2.63
C ALA A 183 -20.41 -7.72 2.58
N TRP A 184 -19.58 -6.72 2.88
CA TRP A 184 -18.13 -6.86 2.91
C TRP A 184 -17.68 -7.85 3.99
N LYS A 185 -18.14 -7.69 5.23
CA LYS A 185 -17.84 -8.61 6.35
C LYS A 185 -18.22 -10.05 5.98
N SER A 186 -19.39 -10.25 5.37
CA SER A 186 -19.87 -11.56 4.95
C SER A 186 -18.97 -12.20 3.88
N VAL A 187 -18.66 -11.46 2.82
CA VAL A 187 -17.81 -11.96 1.73
C VAL A 187 -16.38 -12.23 2.21
N LEU A 188 -15.80 -11.28 2.94
CA LEU A 188 -14.44 -11.42 3.46
C LEU A 188 -14.35 -12.62 4.41
N GLY A 189 -15.25 -12.73 5.38
CA GLY A 189 -15.24 -13.85 6.33
C GLY A 189 -15.38 -15.22 5.66
N LYS A 190 -16.24 -15.30 4.63
CA LYS A 190 -16.43 -16.52 3.84
C LYS A 190 -15.17 -16.90 3.06
N GLU A 191 -14.60 -15.96 2.30
CA GLU A 191 -13.44 -16.27 1.45
C GLU A 191 -12.15 -16.43 2.26
N TYR A 192 -12.02 -15.73 3.39
CA TYR A 192 -10.95 -15.96 4.37
C TYR A 192 -11.00 -17.39 4.92
N SER A 193 -12.16 -17.83 5.41
CA SER A 193 -12.34 -19.21 5.89
C SER A 193 -12.06 -20.25 4.79
N ARG A 194 -12.42 -19.93 3.54
CA ARG A 194 -12.14 -20.78 2.38
C ARG A 194 -10.63 -20.88 2.11
N LEU A 195 -9.89 -19.78 2.24
CA LEU A 195 -8.44 -19.79 2.07
C LEU A 195 -7.77 -20.64 3.16
N GLN A 196 -8.12 -20.42 4.44
CA GLN A 196 -7.61 -21.22 5.57
C GLN A 196 -7.80 -22.72 5.32
N ASN A 197 -9.03 -23.13 5.01
CA ASN A 197 -9.36 -24.53 4.70
C ASN A 197 -8.54 -25.13 3.53
N ARG A 198 -8.14 -24.32 2.54
CA ARG A 198 -7.33 -24.80 1.42
C ARG A 198 -5.86 -24.93 1.82
N VAL A 199 -5.34 -23.96 2.56
CA VAL A 199 -3.97 -23.96 3.08
C VAL A 199 -3.74 -25.15 4.01
N GLU A 200 -4.64 -25.39 4.97
CA GLU A 200 -4.59 -26.56 5.87
C GLU A 200 -4.56 -27.90 5.12
N LYS A 201 -5.25 -27.97 3.98
CA LYS A 201 -5.31 -29.17 3.13
C LYS A 201 -4.17 -29.24 2.10
N GLY A 202 -3.18 -28.34 2.17
CA GLY A 202 -2.06 -28.27 1.23
C GLY A 202 -2.48 -28.03 -0.23
N LYS A 203 -3.67 -27.45 -0.46
CA LYS A 203 -4.18 -27.20 -1.82
C LYS A 203 -3.54 -25.94 -2.38
N LYS A 204 -3.16 -25.98 -3.66
CA LYS A 204 -2.69 -24.78 -4.39
C LYS A 204 -3.74 -23.67 -4.34
N THR A 205 -3.32 -22.45 -4.05
CA THR A 205 -4.15 -21.24 -3.98
C THR A 205 -3.57 -20.17 -4.90
N ILE A 206 -4.41 -19.23 -5.34
CA ILE A 206 -3.94 -18.04 -6.07
C ILE A 206 -3.26 -17.09 -5.08
N MET A 207 -3.89 -16.87 -3.92
CA MET A 207 -3.33 -16.08 -2.82
C MET A 207 -2.27 -16.87 -2.08
N ASP A 208 -1.22 -16.17 -1.64
CA ASP A 208 -0.19 -16.72 -0.77
C ASP A 208 -0.82 -17.22 0.56
N ALA A 209 -0.25 -18.28 1.13
CA ALA A 209 -0.71 -18.85 2.39
C ALA A 209 -0.64 -17.84 3.55
N TYR A 210 0.24 -16.84 3.45
CA TYR A 210 0.32 -15.75 4.42
C TYR A 210 -1.01 -14.99 4.61
N GLY A 211 -1.85 -14.90 3.57
CA GLY A 211 -3.18 -14.29 3.67
C GLY A 211 -4.17 -15.09 4.54
N ALA A 212 -3.82 -16.31 4.97
CA ALA A 212 -4.61 -17.12 5.88
C ALA A 212 -4.32 -16.84 7.37
N THR A 213 -3.37 -15.93 7.67
CA THR A 213 -2.94 -15.60 9.03
C THR A 213 -4.02 -14.87 9.83
N ASN A 214 -4.58 -13.80 9.27
CA ASN A 214 -5.66 -13.03 9.87
C ASN A 214 -6.44 -12.24 8.79
N PRO A 215 -7.61 -11.66 9.09
CA PRO A 215 -8.42 -10.91 8.13
C PRO A 215 -7.74 -9.68 7.49
N ALA A 216 -6.84 -8.99 8.20
CA ALA A 216 -6.12 -7.84 7.65
C ALA A 216 -5.11 -8.31 6.60
N GLU A 217 -4.35 -9.38 6.89
CA GLU A 217 -3.43 -10.01 5.93
C GLU A 217 -4.17 -10.59 4.73
N PHE A 218 -5.35 -11.17 4.96
CA PHE A 218 -6.21 -11.62 3.87
C PHE A 218 -6.56 -10.48 2.92
N PHE A 219 -6.96 -9.32 3.45
CA PHE A 219 -7.28 -8.14 2.64
C PHE A 219 -6.08 -7.61 1.87
N ALA A 220 -4.90 -7.54 2.51
CA ALA A 220 -3.68 -7.07 1.87
C ALA A 220 -3.24 -8.01 0.73
N VAL A 221 -3.18 -9.32 0.98
CA VAL A 221 -2.83 -10.33 -0.04
C VAL A 221 -3.87 -10.40 -1.15
N ALA A 222 -5.16 -10.22 -0.84
CA ALA A 222 -6.20 -10.16 -1.86
C ALA A 222 -6.02 -8.92 -2.75
N SER A 223 -5.59 -7.80 -2.16
CA SER A 223 -5.28 -6.57 -2.90
C SER A 223 -4.08 -6.76 -3.82
N GLU A 224 -3.02 -7.45 -3.38
CA GLU A 224 -1.88 -7.81 -4.24
C GLU A 224 -2.31 -8.63 -5.46
N CYS A 225 -3.19 -9.63 -5.27
CA CYS A 225 -3.68 -10.47 -6.36
C CYS A 225 -4.64 -9.74 -7.32
N CYS A 226 -5.22 -8.62 -6.90
CA CYS A 226 -6.19 -7.86 -7.67
C CYS A 226 -5.54 -7.02 -8.78
N PHE A 227 -4.27 -6.64 -8.61
CA PHE A 227 -3.53 -5.69 -9.46
C PHE A 227 -2.31 -6.35 -10.12
#